data_AF-A0A485PDG0-F1
#
_entry.id   AF-A0A485PDG0-F1
#
_cell.length_a   1.000
_cell.length_b   1.000
_cell.length_c   1.000
_cell.angle_alpha   90.00
_cell.angle_beta   90.00
_cell.angle_gamma   90.00
#
_symmetry.space_group_name_H-M   'P 1'
#
loop_
_entity.id
_entity.type
_entity.pdbx_description
1 polymer ?
#
loop_
_entity_poly.entity_id
_entity_poly.type
_entity_poly.pdbx_seq_one_letter_code
_entity_poly.pdbx_strand_id
1 'polypeptide(L)'
;MDQFRMVFSTCKIPGITRDSIINYFRTESEGRSPTHITVLCRGRVFVFDVMHEGCLMTPPEIHRQLTYIHKKCHSEPDGPGIPALTSEERTRWAKAREYLISLDPENLTRLEKIQSSLLVYSLEDSSPHVTPEDYSQVTAMILAGDPTLRWGDKSYNLISFSNGVFGCNCDHAPFDAMVLVNVSHYVDEKIVENEGRWKGSEKVRDISLPEELVFTVDDKILNNIKQAEAQYLKQASDLQVVVYAFTSFGKKLTKKKRLHPDIFIQLALQLAYYRLHGRPGSCYETAMTRYFYHGRTETVRSCTVEAVRWCQSMQDPSTSPLERQRKMLQAFAKHDKMMKYCLAGKGFDRHLLGLLLIAKEEDLPVPELFTDPLFSKSGGGGNFVLSTSLVGYSRVLGVVVPMVHNGYGFFYHIRDDRFNVASTAWKSCPETDAEKLVQLVFHSFQDMMQLMNTARL
;
A
#
# COMPACT_ATOMS: atom_id res chain seq x y z
N MET A 1 -10.84 -2.96 -16.13
CA MET A 1 -11.25 -3.58 -14.84
C MET A 1 -10.46 -4.85 -14.51
N ASP A 2 -9.47 -5.23 -15.33
CA ASP A 2 -8.69 -6.47 -15.19
C ASP A 2 -8.11 -6.69 -13.78
N GLN A 3 -7.53 -5.65 -13.18
CA GLN A 3 -6.92 -5.74 -11.85
C GLN A 3 -7.87 -6.25 -10.73
N PHE A 4 -9.20 -6.13 -10.87
CA PHE A 4 -10.15 -6.71 -9.89
C PHE A 4 -10.10 -8.23 -9.84
N ARG A 5 -9.66 -8.89 -10.92
CA ARG A 5 -9.45 -10.34 -10.96
C ARG A 5 -8.32 -10.79 -10.03
N MET A 6 -7.48 -9.87 -9.59
CA MET A 6 -6.29 -10.16 -8.79
C MET A 6 -6.52 -9.99 -7.27
N VAL A 7 -7.73 -9.58 -6.85
CA VAL A 7 -8.04 -9.36 -5.43
C VAL A 7 -8.16 -10.67 -4.69
N PHE A 8 -8.98 -11.56 -5.22
CA PHE A 8 -9.29 -12.83 -4.57
C PHE A 8 -8.50 -13.96 -5.22
N SER A 9 -8.18 -14.99 -4.44
CA SER A 9 -7.57 -16.22 -4.97
C SER A 9 -6.34 -15.96 -5.83
N THR A 10 -5.52 -14.98 -5.45
CA THR A 10 -4.29 -14.62 -6.13
C THR A 10 -3.14 -14.59 -5.13
N CYS A 11 -2.01 -15.18 -5.52
CA CYS A 11 -0.82 -15.25 -4.70
C CYS A 11 0.43 -15.21 -5.55
N LYS A 12 1.44 -14.50 -5.08
CA LYS A 12 2.79 -14.59 -5.60
C LYS A 12 3.45 -15.90 -5.18
N ILE A 13 4.36 -16.39 -5.99
CA ILE A 13 5.21 -17.55 -5.73
C ILE A 13 6.66 -17.10 -5.88
N PRO A 14 7.51 -17.29 -4.85
CA PRO A 14 8.91 -16.90 -4.94
C PRO A 14 9.65 -17.75 -5.98
N GLY A 15 10.52 -17.11 -6.76
CA GLY A 15 11.42 -17.78 -7.68
C GLY A 15 12.88 -17.43 -7.41
N ILE A 16 13.81 -18.27 -7.87
CA ILE A 16 15.24 -18.05 -7.64
C ILE A 16 15.72 -16.71 -8.22
N THR A 17 15.25 -16.36 -9.42
CA THR A 17 15.60 -15.11 -10.12
C THR A 17 14.40 -14.23 -10.44
N ARG A 18 13.20 -14.80 -10.52
CA ARG A 18 11.96 -14.12 -10.88
C ARG A 18 10.77 -14.82 -10.24
N ASP A 19 9.99 -14.07 -9.48
CA ASP A 19 8.73 -14.53 -8.91
C ASP A 19 7.64 -14.67 -9.99
N SER A 20 6.60 -15.43 -9.70
CA SER A 20 5.39 -15.52 -10.54
C SER A 20 4.15 -15.14 -9.76
N ILE A 21 3.11 -14.69 -10.47
CA ILE A 21 1.77 -14.48 -9.92
C ILE A 21 0.88 -15.62 -10.40
N ILE A 22 0.23 -16.31 -9.48
CA ILE A 22 -0.81 -17.27 -9.80
C ILE A 22 -2.16 -16.67 -9.41
N ASN A 23 -3.06 -16.58 -10.39
CA ASN A 23 -4.44 -16.16 -10.20
C ASN A 23 -5.37 -17.35 -10.44
N TYR A 24 -6.07 -17.77 -9.40
CA TYR A 24 -7.04 -18.86 -9.42
C TYR A 24 -8.49 -18.36 -9.53
N PHE A 25 -8.72 -17.04 -9.44
CA PHE A 25 -10.06 -16.46 -9.55
C PHE A 25 -10.66 -16.69 -10.93
N ARG A 26 -11.94 -17.06 -10.93
CA ARG A 26 -12.77 -17.18 -12.13
C ARG A 26 -14.13 -16.58 -11.86
N THR A 27 -14.69 -15.88 -12.84
CA THR A 27 -16.12 -15.55 -12.80
C THR A 27 -16.96 -16.82 -13.00
N GLU A 28 -18.25 -16.78 -12.66
CA GLU A 28 -19.15 -17.93 -12.87
C GLU A 28 -19.13 -18.43 -14.33
N SER A 29 -19.02 -17.51 -15.30
CA SER A 29 -18.92 -17.81 -16.72
C SER A 29 -17.61 -18.49 -17.13
N GLU A 30 -16.55 -18.35 -16.35
CA GLU A 30 -15.21 -18.91 -16.62
C GLU A 30 -14.97 -20.25 -15.90
N GLY A 31 -15.88 -20.61 -14.99
CA GLY A 31 -15.88 -21.88 -14.26
C GLY A 31 -15.75 -21.70 -12.75
N ARG A 32 -15.31 -22.76 -12.08
CA ARG A 32 -15.22 -22.80 -10.62
C ARG A 32 -14.07 -21.93 -10.10
N SER A 33 -14.36 -21.09 -9.13
CA SER A 33 -13.38 -20.38 -8.30
C SER A 33 -13.19 -21.11 -6.97
N PRO A 34 -12.03 -21.03 -6.30
CA PRO A 34 -11.89 -21.44 -4.91
C PRO A 34 -12.88 -20.72 -4.00
N THR A 35 -13.35 -21.41 -2.97
CA THR A 35 -14.40 -20.95 -2.05
C THR A 35 -13.96 -20.92 -0.59
N HIS A 36 -12.70 -21.23 -0.29
CA HIS A 36 -12.16 -21.20 1.07
C HIS A 36 -11.34 -19.94 1.36
N ILE A 37 -11.24 -19.58 2.64
CA ILE A 37 -10.26 -18.61 3.13
C ILE A 37 -9.17 -19.28 3.94
N THR A 38 -8.03 -18.60 4.09
CA THR A 38 -6.98 -18.99 5.03
C THR A 38 -7.04 -18.09 6.25
N VAL A 39 -6.90 -18.64 7.45
CA VAL A 39 -6.78 -17.88 8.70
C VAL A 39 -5.41 -18.13 9.32
N LEU A 40 -4.71 -17.06 9.67
CA LEU A 40 -3.44 -17.10 10.42
C LEU A 40 -3.71 -16.72 11.87
N CYS A 41 -3.25 -17.53 12.81
CA CYS A 41 -3.37 -17.26 14.25
C CYS A 41 -2.21 -17.91 15.00
N ARG A 42 -1.50 -17.12 15.81
CA ARG A 42 -0.33 -17.55 16.62
C ARG A 42 0.64 -18.49 15.91
N GLY A 43 1.12 -18.09 14.72
CA GLY A 43 2.06 -18.87 13.90
C GLY A 43 1.50 -20.14 13.25
N ARG A 44 0.18 -20.37 13.32
CA ARG A 44 -0.54 -21.53 12.75
C ARG A 44 -1.44 -21.10 11.60
N VAL A 45 -1.78 -22.06 10.74
CA VAL A 45 -2.54 -21.83 9.50
C VAL A 45 -3.77 -22.72 9.48
N PHE A 46 -4.93 -22.14 9.22
CA PHE A 46 -6.20 -22.84 9.10
C PHE A 46 -6.90 -22.51 7.80
N VAL A 47 -7.80 -23.38 7.35
CA VAL A 47 -8.69 -23.14 6.21
C VAL A 47 -10.11 -23.60 6.52
N PHE A 48 -11.08 -22.89 5.95
CA PHE A 48 -12.47 -23.35 5.88
C PHE A 48 -13.17 -22.76 4.65
N ASP A 49 -14.14 -23.49 4.12
CA ASP A 49 -14.99 -23.01 3.02
C ASP A 49 -15.96 -21.93 3.52
N VAL A 50 -16.14 -20.84 2.76
CA VAL A 50 -17.12 -19.80 3.09
C VAL A 50 -18.49 -20.09 2.50
N MET A 51 -18.63 -21.14 1.70
CA MET A 51 -19.89 -21.61 1.12
C MET A 51 -20.37 -22.87 1.87
N HIS A 52 -21.67 -22.91 2.16
CA HIS A 52 -22.34 -24.08 2.72
C HIS A 52 -23.68 -24.27 2.01
N GLU A 53 -23.89 -25.46 1.44
CA GLU A 53 -25.07 -25.82 0.65
C GLU A 53 -25.35 -24.82 -0.50
N GLY A 54 -24.29 -24.32 -1.14
CA GLY A 54 -24.40 -23.37 -2.27
C GLY A 54 -24.62 -21.91 -1.87
N CYS A 55 -24.72 -21.60 -0.57
CA CYS A 55 -24.91 -20.24 -0.06
C CYS A 55 -23.73 -19.79 0.79
N LEU A 56 -23.46 -18.48 0.81
CA LEU A 56 -22.44 -17.90 1.67
C LEU A 56 -22.77 -18.13 3.16
N MET A 57 -21.75 -18.39 3.97
CA MET A 57 -21.87 -18.43 5.42
C MET A 57 -22.29 -17.07 5.99
N THR A 58 -23.10 -17.09 7.05
CA THR A 58 -23.56 -15.89 7.76
C THR A 58 -22.52 -15.41 8.78
N PRO A 59 -22.61 -14.16 9.29
CA PRO A 59 -21.71 -13.71 10.35
C PRO A 59 -21.67 -14.58 11.61
N PRO A 60 -22.80 -15.11 12.15
CA PRO A 60 -22.76 -16.08 13.26
C PRO A 60 -21.95 -17.35 12.95
N GLU A 61 -22.04 -17.85 11.71
CA GLU A 61 -21.30 -19.03 11.26
C GLU A 61 -19.81 -18.76 11.15
N ILE A 62 -19.42 -17.65 10.50
CA ILE A 62 -18.02 -17.21 10.40
C ILE A 62 -17.46 -16.95 11.80
N HIS A 63 -18.22 -16.31 12.68
CA HIS A 63 -17.84 -16.07 14.07
C HIS A 63 -17.56 -17.38 14.82
N ARG A 64 -18.35 -18.44 14.60
CA ARG A 64 -18.08 -19.78 15.16
C ARG A 64 -16.74 -20.35 14.67
N GLN A 65 -16.44 -20.21 13.38
CA GLN A 65 -15.16 -20.68 12.81
C GLN A 65 -13.97 -19.93 13.41
N LEU A 66 -14.04 -18.60 13.47
CA LEU A 66 -12.99 -17.77 14.05
C LEU A 66 -12.82 -18.02 15.56
N THR A 67 -13.92 -18.22 16.29
CA THR A 67 -13.90 -18.56 17.72
C THR A 67 -13.22 -19.90 17.96
N TYR A 68 -13.50 -20.92 17.13
CA TYR A 68 -12.83 -22.21 17.23
C TYR A 68 -11.31 -22.07 17.07
N ILE A 69 -10.88 -21.38 15.99
CA ILE A 69 -9.46 -21.17 15.69
C ILE A 69 -8.78 -20.40 16.83
N HIS A 70 -9.38 -19.29 17.26
CA HIS A 70 -8.84 -18.45 18.33
C HIS A 70 -8.69 -19.24 19.63
N LYS A 71 -9.74 -19.96 20.07
CA LYS A 71 -9.70 -20.78 21.29
C LYS A 71 -8.62 -21.86 21.21
N LYS A 72 -8.54 -22.59 20.10
CA LYS A 72 -7.54 -23.65 19.91
C LYS A 72 -6.11 -23.11 20.00
N CYS A 73 -5.83 -22.00 19.32
CA CYS A 73 -4.50 -21.39 19.32
C CYS A 73 -4.13 -20.82 20.70
N HIS A 74 -5.08 -20.34 21.49
CA HIS A 74 -4.83 -19.81 22.83
C HIS A 74 -4.72 -20.88 23.92
N SER A 75 -5.13 -22.12 23.63
CA SER A 75 -4.98 -23.26 24.54
C SER A 75 -3.71 -24.09 24.30
N GLU A 76 -2.95 -23.78 23.25
CA GLU A 76 -1.79 -24.54 22.79
C GLU A 76 -0.59 -23.60 22.57
N PRO A 77 0.65 -24.11 22.52
CA PRO A 77 1.81 -23.30 22.14
C PRO A 77 1.69 -22.73 20.72
N ASP A 78 2.47 -21.69 20.47
CA ASP A 78 2.55 -21.07 19.15
C ASP A 78 3.04 -22.07 18.11
N GLY A 79 2.50 -21.92 16.89
CA GLY A 79 2.88 -22.75 15.76
C GLY A 79 4.29 -22.46 15.24
N PRO A 80 4.72 -23.21 14.20
CA PRO A 80 6.06 -23.07 13.66
C PRO A 80 6.34 -21.71 13.02
N GLY A 81 5.33 -20.90 12.67
CA GLY A 81 5.54 -19.56 12.12
C GLY A 81 5.91 -19.52 10.63
N ILE A 82 5.51 -20.53 9.85
CA ILE A 82 5.76 -20.63 8.39
C ILE A 82 5.47 -19.33 7.61
N PRO A 83 4.38 -18.58 7.88
CA PRO A 83 4.11 -17.33 7.16
C PRO A 83 5.25 -16.31 7.20
N ALA A 84 6.09 -16.32 8.24
CA ALA A 84 7.22 -15.40 8.36
C ALA A 84 8.24 -15.55 7.22
N LEU A 85 8.35 -16.73 6.61
CA LEU A 85 9.23 -16.95 5.45
C LEU A 85 8.84 -16.08 4.24
N THR A 86 7.58 -15.65 4.14
CA THR A 86 7.11 -14.76 3.05
C THR A 86 7.68 -13.34 3.15
N SER A 87 8.26 -12.98 4.30
CA SER A 87 8.88 -11.67 4.56
C SER A 87 10.36 -11.58 4.17
N GLU A 88 10.97 -12.71 3.79
CA GLU A 88 12.39 -12.78 3.44
C GLU A 88 12.72 -12.16 2.07
N GLU A 89 14.03 -11.99 1.84
CA GLU A 89 14.58 -11.76 0.51
C GLU A 89 14.11 -12.87 -0.46
N ARG A 90 13.81 -12.50 -1.71
CA ARG A 90 13.04 -13.34 -2.64
C ARG A 90 13.74 -14.64 -2.97
N THR A 91 15.05 -14.63 -3.22
CA THR A 91 15.82 -15.84 -3.48
C THR A 91 15.95 -16.72 -2.23
N ARG A 92 16.12 -16.12 -1.04
CA ARG A 92 16.13 -16.86 0.24
C ARG A 92 14.79 -17.54 0.50
N TRP A 93 13.67 -16.85 0.27
CA TRP A 93 12.34 -17.42 0.37
C TRP A 93 12.14 -18.54 -0.66
N ALA A 94 12.51 -18.35 -1.93
CA ALA A 94 12.42 -19.40 -2.95
C ALA A 94 13.13 -20.70 -2.53
N LYS A 95 14.37 -20.59 -2.03
CA LYS A 95 15.15 -21.74 -1.53
C LYS A 95 14.53 -22.37 -0.29
N ALA A 96 14.02 -21.58 0.65
CA ALA A 96 13.36 -22.09 1.84
C ALA A 96 12.04 -22.81 1.50
N ARG A 97 11.29 -22.30 0.51
CA ARG A 97 10.08 -22.95 -0.02
C ARG A 97 10.39 -24.29 -0.66
N GLU A 98 11.41 -24.35 -1.53
CA GLU A 98 11.85 -25.60 -2.16
C GLU A 98 12.29 -26.63 -1.11
N TYR A 99 13.06 -26.20 -0.11
CA TYR A 99 13.47 -27.07 0.97
C TYR A 99 12.28 -27.57 1.81
N LEU A 100 11.33 -26.69 2.16
CA LEU A 100 10.11 -27.08 2.88
C LEU A 100 9.32 -28.16 2.13
N ILE A 101 9.20 -28.04 0.80
CA ILE A 101 8.53 -29.04 -0.04
C ILE A 101 9.31 -30.36 -0.08
N SER A 102 10.65 -30.30 -0.06
CA SER A 102 11.50 -31.51 -0.07
C SER A 102 11.38 -32.36 1.20
N LEU A 103 10.94 -31.77 2.33
CA LEU A 103 10.69 -32.51 3.58
C LEU A 103 9.45 -33.41 3.50
N ASP A 104 8.41 -32.93 2.82
CA ASP A 104 7.13 -33.61 2.68
C ASP A 104 6.39 -33.04 1.46
N PRO A 105 6.09 -33.83 0.42
CA PRO A 105 5.31 -33.37 -0.73
C PRO A 105 3.96 -32.75 -0.35
N GLU A 106 3.31 -33.17 0.75
CA GLU A 106 2.06 -32.56 1.20
C GLU A 106 2.23 -31.10 1.65
N ASN A 107 3.44 -30.64 1.97
CA ASN A 107 3.69 -29.22 2.21
C ASN A 107 3.39 -28.38 0.96
N LEU A 108 3.58 -28.92 -0.25
CA LEU A 108 3.16 -28.22 -1.47
C LEU A 108 1.64 -28.07 -1.51
N THR A 109 0.89 -29.15 -1.25
CA THR A 109 -0.58 -29.11 -1.18
C THR A 109 -1.06 -28.07 -0.17
N ARG A 110 -0.42 -28.01 1.01
CA ARG A 110 -0.73 -27.00 2.05
C ARG A 110 -0.43 -25.57 1.58
N LEU A 111 0.71 -25.35 0.91
CA LEU A 111 1.03 -24.05 0.30
C LEU A 111 -0.01 -23.66 -0.77
N GLU A 112 -0.42 -24.59 -1.62
CA GLU A 112 -1.42 -24.37 -2.66
C GLU A 112 -2.81 -24.04 -2.08
N LYS A 113 -3.19 -24.65 -0.95
CA LYS A 113 -4.39 -24.26 -0.20
C LYS A 113 -4.32 -22.79 0.26
N ILE A 114 -3.17 -22.31 0.72
CA ILE A 114 -2.98 -20.89 1.09
C ILE A 114 -3.01 -20.00 -0.16
N GLN A 115 -2.37 -20.42 -1.24
CA GLN A 115 -2.25 -19.62 -2.47
C GLN A 115 -3.60 -19.45 -3.18
N SER A 116 -4.42 -20.49 -3.22
CA SER A 116 -5.73 -20.51 -3.89
C SER A 116 -6.85 -19.88 -3.06
N SER A 117 -6.69 -19.72 -1.74
CA SER A 117 -7.73 -19.15 -0.87
C SER A 117 -8.21 -17.77 -1.32
N LEU A 118 -9.48 -17.44 -1.11
CA LEU A 118 -10.06 -16.15 -1.50
C LEU A 118 -9.24 -14.97 -0.93
N LEU A 119 -8.90 -15.04 0.35
CA LEU A 119 -8.01 -14.11 1.04
C LEU A 119 -7.31 -14.81 2.19
N VAL A 120 -6.28 -14.17 2.73
CA VAL A 120 -5.70 -14.53 4.02
C VAL A 120 -6.24 -13.59 5.09
N TYR A 121 -6.72 -14.14 6.21
CA TYR A 121 -7.25 -13.40 7.34
C TYR A 121 -6.36 -13.62 8.57
N SER A 122 -5.74 -12.56 9.07
CA SER A 122 -4.79 -12.60 10.18
C SER A 122 -5.44 -12.16 11.46
N LEU A 123 -5.41 -13.02 12.48
CA LEU A 123 -5.85 -12.72 13.84
C LEU A 123 -4.64 -12.31 14.67
N GLU A 124 -4.56 -11.02 15.01
CA GLU A 124 -3.52 -10.47 15.86
C GLU A 124 -4.00 -10.19 17.28
N ASP A 125 -3.14 -10.53 18.24
CA ASP A 125 -3.39 -10.24 19.66
C ASP A 125 -3.00 -8.80 20.02
N SER A 126 -2.29 -8.09 19.13
CA SER A 126 -1.91 -6.70 19.31
C SER A 126 -3.12 -5.75 19.20
N SER A 127 -3.05 -4.63 19.91
CA SER A 127 -4.09 -3.60 19.98
C SER A 127 -3.49 -2.22 19.67
N PRO A 128 -3.34 -1.85 18.38
CA PRO A 128 -2.80 -0.53 18.02
C PRO A 128 -3.70 0.59 18.54
N HIS A 129 -3.08 1.63 19.10
CA HIS A 129 -3.77 2.89 19.36
C HIS A 129 -4.23 3.51 18.05
N VAL A 130 -5.45 4.05 18.06
CA VAL A 130 -6.02 4.78 16.94
C VAL A 130 -6.98 5.83 17.50
N THR A 131 -6.89 7.04 16.96
CA THR A 131 -7.87 8.11 17.18
C THR A 131 -8.38 8.61 15.83
N PRO A 132 -9.45 9.42 15.79
CA PRO A 132 -9.89 10.04 14.55
C PRO A 132 -8.86 10.99 13.91
N GLU A 133 -7.85 11.43 14.67
CA GLU A 133 -6.82 12.39 14.24
C GLU A 133 -5.45 11.73 13.96
N ASP A 134 -5.13 10.62 14.63
CA ASP A 134 -3.85 9.90 14.52
C ASP A 134 -4.06 8.41 14.25
N TYR A 135 -3.61 7.97 13.08
CA TYR A 135 -3.67 6.59 12.59
C TYR A 135 -2.28 5.96 12.47
N SER A 136 -1.25 6.56 13.06
CA SER A 136 0.15 6.20 12.83
C SER A 136 0.47 4.79 13.32
N GLN A 137 0.08 4.45 14.56
CA GLN A 137 0.40 3.14 15.14
C GLN A 137 -0.32 1.99 14.42
N VAL A 138 -1.63 2.15 14.13
CA VAL A 138 -2.38 1.14 13.35
C VAL A 138 -1.76 0.94 11.97
N THR A 139 -1.38 2.02 11.27
CA THR A 139 -0.77 1.92 9.95
C THR A 139 0.61 1.25 9.99
N ALA A 140 1.43 1.57 11.00
CA ALA A 140 2.73 0.94 11.21
C ALA A 140 2.58 -0.57 11.48
N MET A 141 1.62 -0.97 12.32
CA MET A 141 1.35 -2.38 12.59
C MET A 141 0.80 -3.11 11.37
N ILE A 142 -0.04 -2.48 10.54
CA ILE A 142 -0.51 -3.07 9.29
C ILE A 142 0.64 -3.28 8.28
N LEU A 143 1.54 -2.30 8.17
CA LEU A 143 2.63 -2.36 7.20
C LEU A 143 3.74 -3.35 7.61
N ALA A 144 4.04 -3.42 8.91
CA ALA A 144 5.04 -4.32 9.49
C ALA A 144 4.37 -5.46 10.27
N GLY A 145 4.01 -5.23 11.53
CA GLY A 145 3.35 -6.23 12.38
C GLY A 145 4.16 -7.50 12.59
N ASP A 146 3.49 -8.55 13.07
CA ASP A 146 4.10 -9.87 13.31
C ASP A 146 4.15 -10.68 12.01
N PRO A 147 5.33 -11.00 11.45
CA PRO A 147 5.44 -11.72 10.18
C PRO A 147 4.93 -13.17 10.27
N THR A 148 4.86 -13.78 11.46
CA THR A 148 4.29 -15.12 11.65
C THR A 148 2.78 -15.15 11.40
N LEU A 149 2.15 -13.97 11.37
CA LEU A 149 0.73 -13.76 11.10
C LEU A 149 0.49 -13.07 9.76
N ARG A 150 1.47 -13.02 8.85
CA ARG A 150 1.33 -12.38 7.53
C ARG A 150 1.72 -13.31 6.41
N TRP A 151 0.89 -13.38 5.38
CA TRP A 151 1.26 -14.00 4.12
C TRP A 151 1.57 -12.91 3.10
N GLY A 152 2.80 -12.40 3.11
CA GLY A 152 3.21 -11.24 2.30
C GLY A 152 3.13 -11.46 0.78
N ASP A 153 3.05 -12.72 0.36
CA ASP A 153 2.82 -13.07 -1.05
C ASP A 153 1.33 -13.01 -1.46
N LYS A 154 0.41 -12.89 -0.50
CA LYS A 154 -1.02 -12.85 -0.80
C LYS A 154 -1.38 -11.49 -1.38
N SER A 155 -2.18 -11.51 -2.44
CA SER A 155 -2.66 -10.27 -3.05
C SER A 155 -3.57 -9.47 -2.10
N TYR A 156 -4.30 -10.16 -1.22
CA TYR A 156 -5.13 -9.57 -0.19
C TYR A 156 -5.02 -10.32 1.15
N ASN A 157 -4.31 -9.74 2.10
CA ASN A 157 -4.26 -10.16 3.50
C ASN A 157 -5.06 -9.15 4.36
N LEU A 158 -6.21 -9.58 4.88
CA LEU A 158 -7.02 -8.82 5.84
C LEU A 158 -6.49 -9.08 7.26
N ILE A 159 -6.30 -8.02 8.05
CA ILE A 159 -5.72 -8.07 9.40
C ILE A 159 -6.77 -7.61 10.40
N SER A 160 -6.91 -8.35 11.49
CA SER A 160 -7.83 -8.10 12.59
C SER A 160 -7.04 -8.00 13.89
N PHE A 161 -7.13 -6.86 14.54
CA PHE A 161 -6.50 -6.60 15.84
C PHE A 161 -7.47 -6.87 16.99
N SER A 162 -6.93 -7.15 18.18
CA SER A 162 -7.71 -7.55 19.37
C SER A 162 -8.65 -6.46 19.90
N ASN A 163 -8.40 -5.19 19.53
CA ASN A 163 -9.27 -4.06 19.85
C ASN A 163 -10.36 -3.79 18.80
N GLY A 164 -10.58 -4.71 17.86
CA GLY A 164 -11.62 -4.57 16.81
C GLY A 164 -11.23 -3.63 15.67
N VAL A 165 -9.96 -3.24 15.57
CA VAL A 165 -9.41 -2.48 14.44
C VAL A 165 -9.04 -3.44 13.32
N PHE A 166 -9.24 -3.00 12.07
CA PHE A 166 -8.92 -3.79 10.89
C PHE A 166 -8.00 -3.03 9.95
N GLY A 167 -7.23 -3.80 9.16
CA GLY A 167 -6.31 -3.28 8.16
C GLY A 167 -6.08 -4.26 7.03
N CYS A 168 -5.34 -3.85 6.01
CA CYS A 168 -5.05 -4.71 4.87
C CYS A 168 -3.58 -4.59 4.46
N ASN A 169 -2.93 -5.72 4.20
CA ASN A 169 -1.62 -5.80 3.58
C ASN A 169 -1.76 -6.53 2.24
N CYS A 170 -1.13 -6.01 1.19
CA CYS A 170 -1.34 -6.47 -0.18
C CYS A 170 -0.02 -6.54 -0.94
N ASP A 171 0.18 -7.63 -1.68
CA ASP A 171 1.19 -7.67 -2.73
C ASP A 171 0.85 -6.64 -3.82
N HIS A 172 1.81 -5.77 -4.13
CA HIS A 172 1.65 -4.70 -5.12
C HIS A 172 1.96 -5.16 -6.56
N ALA A 173 2.54 -6.35 -6.73
CA ALA A 173 2.88 -6.89 -8.04
C ALA A 173 1.64 -7.05 -8.96
N PRO A 174 0.52 -7.68 -8.54
CA PRO A 174 -0.57 -7.99 -9.45
C PRO A 174 -1.57 -6.84 -9.69
N PHE A 175 -1.66 -5.85 -8.79
CA PHE A 175 -2.59 -4.73 -8.95
C PHE A 175 -2.12 -3.44 -8.23
N ASP A 176 -2.81 -2.32 -8.51
CA ASP A 176 -2.58 -1.02 -7.90
C ASP A 176 -3.63 -0.72 -6.82
N ALA A 177 -3.27 0.11 -5.82
CA ALA A 177 -4.05 0.33 -4.59
C ALA A 177 -5.55 0.62 -4.79
N MET A 178 -5.93 1.26 -5.88
CA MET A 178 -7.33 1.63 -6.15
C MET A 178 -8.30 0.45 -6.13
N VAL A 179 -7.86 -0.76 -6.47
CA VAL A 179 -8.72 -1.94 -6.41
C VAL A 179 -9.12 -2.24 -4.97
N LEU A 180 -8.14 -2.30 -4.07
CA LEU A 180 -8.39 -2.53 -2.64
C LEU A 180 -9.16 -1.36 -2.01
N VAL A 181 -8.85 -0.12 -2.39
CA VAL A 181 -9.62 1.06 -1.95
C VAL A 181 -11.12 0.91 -2.23
N ASN A 182 -11.50 0.35 -3.39
CA ASN A 182 -12.91 0.11 -3.71
C ASN A 182 -13.51 -1.02 -2.87
N VAL A 183 -12.77 -2.11 -2.64
CA VAL A 183 -13.21 -3.23 -1.78
C VAL A 183 -13.41 -2.77 -0.34
N SER A 184 -12.42 -2.07 0.23
CA SER A 184 -12.50 -1.52 1.58
C SER A 184 -13.60 -0.47 1.71
N HIS A 185 -13.81 0.38 0.69
CA HIS A 185 -14.92 1.33 0.70
C HIS A 185 -16.29 0.65 0.66
N TYR A 186 -16.45 -0.42 -0.14
CA TYR A 186 -17.67 -1.21 -0.13
C TYR A 186 -17.97 -1.81 1.24
N VAL A 187 -16.95 -2.38 1.91
CA VAL A 187 -17.09 -2.92 3.27
C VAL A 187 -17.46 -1.82 4.27
N ASP A 188 -16.80 -0.66 4.20
CA ASP A 188 -17.07 0.52 5.02
C ASP A 188 -18.52 1.02 4.85
N GLU A 189 -19.02 1.13 3.61
CA GLU A 189 -20.43 1.49 3.36
C GLU A 189 -21.39 0.44 3.92
N LYS A 190 -21.06 -0.86 3.81
CA LYS A 190 -21.88 -1.93 4.39
C LYS A 190 -21.90 -1.92 5.92
N ILE A 191 -20.79 -1.57 6.56
CA ILE A 191 -20.72 -1.37 8.01
C ILE A 191 -21.63 -0.20 8.41
N VAL A 192 -21.56 0.94 7.71
CA VAL A 192 -22.40 2.11 8.00
C VAL A 192 -23.88 1.79 7.79
N GLU A 193 -24.25 1.19 6.66
CA GLU A 193 -25.64 0.80 6.32
C GLU A 193 -26.25 -0.12 7.39
N ASN A 194 -25.45 -1.02 7.97
CA ASN A 194 -25.90 -1.98 8.96
C ASN A 194 -25.61 -1.55 10.41
N GLU A 195 -25.16 -0.31 10.64
CA GLU A 195 -24.81 0.22 11.96
C GLU A 195 -23.78 -0.65 12.70
N GLY A 196 -22.88 -1.29 11.94
CA GLY A 196 -21.86 -2.20 12.45
C GLY A 196 -22.41 -3.48 13.08
N ARG A 197 -23.64 -3.90 12.74
CA ARG A 197 -24.30 -5.07 13.34
C ARG A 197 -24.86 -6.02 12.29
N TRP A 198 -24.93 -7.30 12.66
CA TRP A 198 -25.73 -8.27 11.92
C TRP A 198 -27.21 -8.11 12.27
N LYS A 199 -28.06 -8.06 11.24
CA LYS A 199 -29.53 -7.89 11.37
C LYS A 199 -30.31 -9.10 10.83
N GLY A 200 -29.61 -10.15 10.41
CA GLY A 200 -30.21 -11.36 9.85
C GLY A 200 -30.42 -12.46 10.89
N SER A 201 -30.51 -13.71 10.43
CA SER A 201 -30.71 -14.86 11.30
C SER A 201 -29.48 -15.17 12.16
N GLU A 202 -29.68 -15.44 13.44
CA GLU A 202 -28.65 -15.93 14.38
C GLU A 202 -28.43 -17.46 14.30
N LYS A 203 -29.13 -18.15 13.40
CA LYS A 203 -28.97 -19.60 13.22
C LYS A 203 -27.57 -19.90 12.71
N VAL A 204 -26.88 -20.81 13.40
CA VAL A 204 -25.62 -21.42 12.94
C VAL A 204 -25.93 -22.82 12.44
N ARG A 205 -25.73 -23.06 11.14
CA ARG A 205 -25.91 -24.40 10.53
C ARG A 205 -24.80 -25.36 10.97
N ASP A 206 -25.03 -26.65 10.72
CA ASP A 206 -24.03 -27.69 10.96
C ASP A 206 -22.97 -27.69 9.84
N ILE A 207 -22.03 -26.76 9.97
CA ILE A 207 -20.92 -26.57 9.04
C ILE A 207 -19.65 -27.27 9.57
N SER A 208 -18.77 -27.74 8.69
CA SER A 208 -17.50 -28.38 9.09
C SER A 208 -16.61 -27.43 9.92
N LEU A 209 -15.82 -28.00 10.82
CA LEU A 209 -14.81 -27.24 11.56
C LEU A 209 -13.65 -26.84 10.64
N PRO A 210 -12.91 -25.76 10.98
CA PRO A 210 -11.73 -25.35 10.22
C PRO A 210 -10.64 -26.42 10.29
N GLU A 211 -10.04 -26.70 9.14
CA GLU A 211 -8.91 -27.62 9.00
C GLU A 211 -7.61 -26.87 9.32
N GLU A 212 -6.76 -27.44 10.16
CA GLU A 212 -5.41 -26.92 10.39
C GLU A 212 -4.43 -27.48 9.36
N LEU A 213 -3.66 -26.60 8.72
CA LEU A 213 -2.59 -26.98 7.81
C LEU A 213 -1.29 -27.20 8.60
N VAL A 214 -1.10 -28.42 9.10
CA VAL A 214 0.08 -28.81 9.86
C VAL A 214 1.25 -29.09 8.92
N PHE A 215 2.18 -28.15 8.80
CA PHE A 215 3.39 -28.32 7.98
C PHE A 215 4.39 -29.28 8.62
N THR A 216 4.98 -30.15 7.81
CA THR A 216 6.14 -30.95 8.21
C THR A 216 7.38 -30.07 8.18
N VAL A 217 8.03 -29.87 9.32
CA VAL A 217 9.19 -28.99 9.49
C VAL A 217 10.33 -29.71 10.20
N ASP A 218 11.56 -29.25 9.96
CA ASP A 218 12.77 -29.68 10.65
C ASP A 218 13.50 -28.47 11.26
N ASP A 219 14.63 -28.72 11.94
CA ASP A 219 15.44 -27.67 12.57
C ASP A 219 15.92 -26.61 11.56
N LYS A 220 16.18 -27.00 10.31
CA LYS A 220 16.62 -26.06 9.28
C LYS A 220 15.51 -25.08 8.91
N ILE A 221 14.28 -25.56 8.71
CA ILE A 221 13.13 -24.68 8.47
C ILE A 221 12.85 -23.79 9.68
N LEU A 222 12.88 -24.34 10.89
CA LEU A 222 12.66 -23.56 12.11
C LEU A 222 13.71 -22.44 12.27
N ASN A 223 14.97 -22.70 11.92
CA ASN A 223 16.03 -21.69 11.91
C ASN A 223 15.82 -20.64 10.80
N ASN A 224 15.37 -21.05 9.61
CA ASN A 224 15.03 -20.11 8.54
C ASN A 224 13.88 -19.18 8.96
N ILE A 225 12.86 -19.70 9.66
CA ILE A 225 11.73 -18.92 10.17
C ILE A 225 12.22 -17.88 11.19
N LYS A 226 13.01 -18.30 12.18
CA LYS A 226 13.59 -17.39 13.18
C LYS A 226 14.45 -16.30 12.53
N GLN A 227 15.22 -16.65 11.50
CA GLN A 227 16.02 -15.69 10.76
C GLN A 227 15.14 -14.69 9.99
N ALA A 228 14.09 -15.17 9.32
CA ALA A 228 13.14 -14.34 8.58
C ALA A 228 12.46 -13.34 9.52
N GLU A 229 11.94 -13.81 10.65
CA GLU A 229 11.32 -12.98 11.68
C GLU A 229 12.28 -11.92 12.22
N ALA A 230 13.49 -12.32 12.64
CA ALA A 230 14.48 -11.40 13.19
C ALA A 230 14.91 -10.32 12.19
N GLN A 231 15.13 -10.70 10.92
CA GLN A 231 15.49 -9.76 9.87
C GLN A 231 14.35 -8.80 9.56
N TYR A 232 13.13 -9.31 9.46
CA TYR A 232 11.94 -8.52 9.19
C TYR A 232 11.68 -7.50 10.29
N LEU A 233 11.65 -7.94 11.56
CA LEU A 233 11.42 -7.05 12.70
C LEU A 233 12.53 -5.98 12.83
N LYS A 234 13.78 -6.34 12.51
CA LYS A 234 14.87 -5.36 12.45
C LYS A 234 14.60 -4.28 11.39
N GLN A 235 14.24 -4.67 10.17
CA GLN A 235 13.91 -3.71 9.10
C GLN A 235 12.67 -2.87 9.43
N ALA A 236 11.61 -3.51 9.92
CA ALA A 236 10.39 -2.85 10.35
C ALA A 236 10.65 -1.81 11.46
N SER A 237 11.54 -2.10 12.41
CA SER A 237 11.88 -1.19 13.50
C SER A 237 12.51 0.13 13.01
N ASP A 238 13.15 0.11 11.84
CA ASP A 238 13.76 1.28 11.21
C ASP A 238 12.75 2.17 10.48
N LEU A 239 11.50 1.74 10.33
CA LEU A 239 10.47 2.52 9.67
C LEU A 239 9.85 3.57 10.62
N GLN A 240 9.81 4.82 10.17
CA GLN A 240 8.96 5.87 10.74
C GLN A 240 7.67 5.94 9.89
N VAL A 241 6.51 5.95 10.56
CA VAL A 241 5.20 6.09 9.92
C VAL A 241 4.43 7.18 10.66
N VAL A 242 3.92 8.16 9.92
CA VAL A 242 3.14 9.29 10.44
C VAL A 242 1.87 9.41 9.62
N VAL A 243 0.71 9.40 10.28
CA VAL A 243 -0.59 9.48 9.61
C VAL A 243 -1.54 10.41 10.35
N TYR A 244 -1.77 11.59 9.77
CA TYR A 244 -2.58 12.64 10.38
C TYR A 244 -3.68 13.18 9.46
N ALA A 245 -4.73 13.68 10.10
CA ALA A 245 -5.81 14.41 9.46
C ALA A 245 -5.57 15.94 9.51
N PHE A 246 -5.47 16.59 8.34
CA PHE A 246 -5.57 18.05 8.23
C PHE A 246 -7.04 18.46 8.16
N THR A 247 -7.57 19.00 9.27
CA THR A 247 -9.00 19.27 9.45
C THR A 247 -9.43 20.72 9.19
N SER A 248 -8.50 21.63 8.86
CA SER A 248 -8.86 23.03 8.64
C SER A 248 -9.73 23.23 7.39
N PHE A 249 -9.52 22.42 6.35
CA PHE A 249 -10.34 22.40 5.14
C PHE A 249 -10.04 21.18 4.26
N GLY A 250 -10.91 20.93 3.28
CA GLY A 250 -10.73 19.89 2.26
C GLY A 250 -11.08 20.36 0.86
N LYS A 251 -11.44 19.43 -0.04
CA LYS A 251 -11.67 19.74 -1.46
C LYS A 251 -12.79 20.74 -1.70
N LYS A 252 -13.81 20.84 -0.83
CA LYS A 252 -14.89 21.80 -1.01
C LYS A 252 -14.37 23.24 -0.99
N LEU A 253 -13.34 23.53 -0.19
CA LEU A 253 -12.77 24.87 -0.11
C LEU A 253 -11.77 25.16 -1.24
N THR A 254 -10.84 24.23 -1.52
CA THR A 254 -9.84 24.44 -2.60
C THR A 254 -10.51 24.59 -3.96
N LYS A 255 -11.58 23.81 -4.23
CA LYS A 255 -12.38 23.94 -5.46
C LYS A 255 -13.10 25.29 -5.57
N LYS A 256 -13.56 25.90 -4.48
CA LYS A 256 -14.12 27.27 -4.49
C LYS A 256 -13.08 28.31 -4.94
N LYS A 257 -11.79 28.04 -4.72
CA LYS A 257 -10.67 28.85 -5.21
C LYS A 257 -10.18 28.42 -6.60
N ARG A 258 -10.86 27.49 -7.27
CA ARG A 258 -10.50 26.88 -8.57
C ARG A 258 -9.14 26.17 -8.54
N LEU A 259 -8.76 25.64 -7.39
CA LEU A 259 -7.55 24.82 -7.22
C LEU A 259 -7.95 23.35 -7.10
N HIS A 260 -7.44 22.51 -7.99
CA HIS A 260 -7.67 21.06 -7.91
C HIS A 260 -6.98 20.51 -6.65
N PRO A 261 -7.66 19.74 -5.79
CA PRO A 261 -7.15 19.39 -4.46
C PRO A 261 -5.92 18.48 -4.50
N ASP A 262 -5.82 17.60 -5.50
CA ASP A 262 -4.65 16.73 -5.68
C ASP A 262 -3.38 17.54 -6.00
N ILE A 263 -3.49 18.43 -7.00
CA ILE A 263 -2.41 19.35 -7.41
C ILE A 263 -2.03 20.28 -6.26
N PHE A 264 -3.02 20.71 -5.46
CA PHE A 264 -2.78 21.50 -4.26
C PHE A 264 -1.90 20.75 -3.26
N ILE A 265 -2.16 19.46 -3.03
CA ILE A 265 -1.35 18.64 -2.13
C ILE A 265 0.05 18.40 -2.70
N GLN A 266 0.17 18.07 -3.99
CA GLN A 266 1.46 17.87 -4.65
C GLN A 266 2.36 19.11 -4.57
N LEU A 267 1.80 20.30 -4.83
CA LEU A 267 2.55 21.54 -4.75
C LEU A 267 2.88 21.91 -3.31
N ALA A 268 1.97 21.71 -2.35
CA ALA A 268 2.28 21.90 -0.94
C ALA A 268 3.43 20.99 -0.47
N LEU A 269 3.47 19.74 -0.95
CA LEU A 269 4.55 18.80 -0.68
C LEU A 269 5.89 19.27 -1.28
N GLN A 270 5.88 19.80 -2.51
CA GLN A 270 7.08 20.40 -3.11
C GLN A 270 7.61 21.58 -2.26
N LEU A 271 6.72 22.44 -1.78
CA LEU A 271 7.08 23.57 -0.93
C LEU A 271 7.60 23.12 0.44
N ALA A 272 6.94 22.13 1.06
CA ALA A 272 7.33 21.57 2.34
C ALA A 272 8.71 20.91 2.29
N TYR A 273 8.96 20.07 1.28
CA TYR A 273 10.26 19.45 1.07
C TYR A 273 11.36 20.49 0.82
N TYR A 274 11.07 21.49 -0.04
CA TYR A 274 12.02 22.57 -0.33
C TYR A 274 12.41 23.35 0.93
N ARG A 275 11.44 23.63 1.81
CA ARG A 275 11.67 24.28 3.11
C ARG A 275 12.49 23.40 4.06
N LEU A 276 12.16 22.11 4.15
CA LEU A 276 12.80 21.19 5.08
C LEU A 276 14.26 20.91 4.71
N HIS A 277 14.54 20.72 3.42
CA HIS A 277 15.83 20.22 2.94
C HIS A 277 16.64 21.28 2.17
N GLY A 278 16.09 22.48 1.95
CA GLY A 278 16.77 23.57 1.23
C GLY A 278 17.02 23.29 -0.26
N ARG A 279 16.39 22.25 -0.83
CA ARG A 279 16.59 21.81 -2.22
C ARG A 279 15.31 21.22 -2.81
N PRO A 280 15.13 21.23 -4.15
CA PRO A 280 14.05 20.51 -4.79
C PRO A 280 14.12 18.99 -4.54
N GLY A 281 12.98 18.36 -4.29
CA GLY A 281 12.85 16.91 -4.14
C GLY A 281 12.24 16.28 -5.38
N SER A 282 13.02 15.46 -6.11
CA SER A 282 12.50 14.67 -7.24
C SER A 282 11.33 13.81 -6.78
N CYS A 283 10.16 14.04 -7.37
CA CYS A 283 8.90 13.49 -6.89
C CYS A 283 8.23 12.64 -7.96
N TYR A 284 7.94 11.39 -7.58
CA TYR A 284 7.10 10.46 -8.31
C TYR A 284 5.67 10.63 -7.81
N GLU A 285 4.73 10.80 -8.73
CA GLU A 285 3.30 10.68 -8.47
C GLU A 285 2.67 9.66 -9.43
N THR A 286 1.78 8.83 -8.91
CA THR A 286 1.06 7.83 -9.70
C THR A 286 -0.04 8.48 -10.55
N ALA A 287 0.03 8.29 -11.87
CA ALA A 287 -1.09 8.55 -12.79
C ALA A 287 -1.66 7.24 -13.33
N MET A 288 -2.96 6.99 -13.12
CA MET A 288 -3.59 5.77 -13.64
C MET A 288 -3.79 5.81 -15.17
N THR A 289 -3.42 4.74 -15.87
CA THR A 289 -3.58 4.62 -17.34
C THR A 289 -4.73 3.68 -17.72
N ARG A 290 -5.72 3.53 -16.84
CA ARG A 290 -6.83 2.58 -16.97
C ARG A 290 -7.81 2.86 -18.14
N TYR A 291 -7.60 3.92 -18.92
CA TYR A 291 -8.27 4.10 -20.21
C TYR A 291 -7.86 3.04 -21.24
N PHE A 292 -6.65 2.47 -21.09
CA PHE A 292 -6.10 1.49 -22.00
C PHE A 292 -6.31 0.06 -21.49
N TYR A 293 -6.31 -0.91 -22.41
CA TYR A 293 -6.37 -2.33 -22.08
C TYR A 293 -5.21 -2.69 -21.13
N HIS A 294 -5.56 -3.26 -19.98
CA HIS A 294 -4.64 -3.63 -18.88
C HIS A 294 -3.77 -2.47 -18.36
N GLY A 295 -4.15 -1.21 -18.63
CA GLY A 295 -3.44 -0.04 -18.15
C GLY A 295 -3.34 -0.02 -16.62
N ARG A 296 -2.11 0.21 -16.13
CA ARG A 296 -1.78 0.38 -14.71
C ARG A 296 -1.45 1.84 -14.41
N THR A 297 -0.17 2.20 -14.51
CA THR A 297 0.36 3.48 -14.06
C THR A 297 1.36 4.09 -15.03
N GLU A 298 1.42 5.41 -15.01
CA GLU A 298 2.51 6.26 -15.51
C GLU A 298 3.01 7.13 -14.35
N THR A 299 4.21 7.69 -14.49
CA THR A 299 4.85 8.62 -13.54
C THR A 299 4.54 10.06 -13.92
N VAL A 300 3.99 10.82 -12.98
CA VAL A 300 3.98 12.29 -13.03
C VAL A 300 5.16 12.78 -12.21
N ARG A 301 6.01 13.61 -12.82
CA ARG A 301 7.18 14.20 -12.13
C ARG A 301 6.83 15.57 -11.55
N SER A 302 6.36 15.61 -10.31
CA SER A 302 5.82 16.85 -9.68
C SER A 302 6.85 17.97 -9.49
N CYS A 303 8.15 17.62 -9.41
CA CYS A 303 9.27 18.56 -9.28
C CYS A 303 9.61 19.25 -10.61
N THR A 304 8.71 20.11 -11.06
CA THR A 304 8.86 20.89 -12.30
C THR A 304 9.63 22.19 -12.08
N VAL A 305 10.11 22.78 -13.18
CA VAL A 305 10.71 24.12 -13.15
C VAL A 305 9.74 25.14 -12.55
N GLU A 306 8.47 25.08 -12.93
CA GLU A 306 7.41 25.96 -12.45
C GLU A 306 7.17 25.80 -10.94
N ALA A 307 7.11 24.56 -10.44
CA ALA A 307 6.98 24.27 -9.01
C ALA A 307 8.18 24.81 -8.22
N VAL A 308 9.41 24.59 -8.69
CA VAL A 308 10.64 25.09 -8.03
C VAL A 308 10.69 26.62 -8.01
N ARG A 309 10.37 27.28 -9.14
CA ARG A 309 10.33 28.76 -9.21
C ARG A 309 9.30 29.36 -8.26
N TRP A 310 8.16 28.69 -8.08
CA TRP A 310 7.18 29.07 -7.09
C TRP A 310 7.70 28.85 -5.66
N CYS A 311 8.29 27.68 -5.35
CA CYS A 311 8.88 27.40 -4.03
C CYS A 311 9.92 28.44 -3.63
N GLN A 312 10.81 28.80 -4.55
CA GLN A 312 11.80 29.87 -4.38
C GLN A 312 11.13 31.21 -4.06
N SER A 313 10.09 31.58 -4.80
CA SER A 313 9.36 32.84 -4.59
C SER A 313 8.63 32.92 -3.24
N MET A 314 8.24 31.76 -2.70
CA MET A 314 7.63 31.66 -1.37
C MET A 314 8.65 31.84 -0.23
N GLN A 315 9.95 31.65 -0.50
CA GLN A 315 11.03 31.87 0.48
C GLN A 315 11.69 33.25 0.33
N ASP A 316 11.50 33.92 -0.80
CA ASP A 316 12.12 35.20 -1.10
C ASP A 316 11.32 36.37 -0.46
N PRO A 317 11.89 37.11 0.51
CA PRO A 317 11.20 38.23 1.16
C PRO A 317 10.93 39.41 0.22
N SER A 318 11.64 39.51 -0.91
CA SER A 318 11.45 40.57 -1.91
C SER A 318 10.30 40.29 -2.88
N THR A 319 9.85 39.04 -2.99
CA THR A 319 8.74 38.68 -3.89
C THR A 319 7.39 39.11 -3.28
N SER A 320 6.62 39.90 -4.03
CA SER A 320 5.26 40.31 -3.64
C SER A 320 4.26 39.15 -3.55
N PRO A 321 3.18 39.25 -2.73
CA PRO A 321 2.12 38.25 -2.69
C PRO A 321 1.49 37.96 -4.06
N LEU A 322 1.28 38.99 -4.90
CA LEU A 322 0.72 38.82 -6.24
C LEU A 322 1.64 37.98 -7.15
N GLU A 323 2.96 38.21 -7.08
CA GLU A 323 3.90 37.43 -7.86
C GLU A 323 3.99 35.97 -7.38
N ARG A 324 3.99 35.73 -6.06
CA ARG A 324 3.91 34.39 -5.48
C ARG A 324 2.66 33.65 -5.97
N GLN A 325 1.50 34.33 -5.97
CA GLN A 325 0.24 33.76 -6.46
C GLN A 325 0.33 33.41 -7.95
N ARG A 326 0.85 34.32 -8.78
CA ARG A 326 1.02 34.09 -10.22
C ARG A 326 1.90 32.87 -10.49
N LYS A 327 3.05 32.76 -9.81
CA LYS A 327 3.96 31.60 -9.93
C LYS A 327 3.29 30.31 -9.45
N MET A 328 2.51 30.36 -8.37
CA MET A 328 1.72 29.22 -7.90
C MET A 328 0.76 28.73 -8.99
N LEU A 329 -0.05 29.62 -9.57
CA LEU A 329 -1.02 29.27 -10.61
C LEU A 329 -0.36 28.70 -11.88
N GLN A 330 0.85 29.16 -12.22
CA GLN A 330 1.65 28.57 -13.31
C GLN A 330 2.07 27.13 -12.99
N ALA A 331 2.51 26.86 -11.75
CA ALA A 331 2.83 25.51 -11.29
C ALA A 331 1.59 24.60 -11.32
N PHE A 332 0.41 25.11 -10.91
CA PHE A 332 -0.86 24.39 -11.01
C PHE A 332 -1.18 24.01 -12.46
N ALA A 333 -1.11 24.97 -13.38
CA ALA A 333 -1.41 24.75 -14.79
C ALA A 333 -0.45 23.74 -15.44
N LYS A 334 0.85 23.82 -15.10
CA LYS A 334 1.84 22.85 -15.55
C LYS A 334 1.53 21.44 -15.06
N HIS A 335 1.27 21.30 -13.76
CA HIS A 335 1.00 20.01 -13.15
C HIS A 335 -0.31 19.38 -13.69
N ASP A 336 -1.38 20.18 -13.83
CA ASP A 336 -2.64 19.73 -14.43
C ASP A 336 -2.44 19.19 -15.85
N LYS A 337 -1.66 19.90 -16.68
CA LYS A 337 -1.31 19.47 -18.04
C LYS A 337 -0.54 18.14 -18.03
N MET A 338 0.46 18.00 -17.15
CA MET A 338 1.25 16.76 -17.06
C MET A 338 0.41 15.58 -16.62
N MET A 339 -0.42 15.75 -15.59
CA MET A 339 -1.33 14.70 -15.11
C MET A 339 -2.24 14.23 -16.26
N LYS A 340 -2.90 15.16 -16.97
CA LYS A 340 -3.74 14.82 -18.14
C LYS A 340 -2.97 14.08 -19.24
N TYR A 341 -1.72 14.46 -19.48
CA TYR A 341 -0.89 13.79 -20.49
C TYR A 341 -0.54 12.37 -20.05
N CYS A 342 -0.13 12.17 -18.80
CA CYS A 342 0.22 10.87 -18.25
C CYS A 342 -0.99 9.92 -18.23
N LEU A 343 -2.16 10.40 -17.79
CA LEU A 343 -3.42 9.65 -17.83
C LEU A 343 -3.78 9.20 -19.26
N ALA A 344 -3.47 10.02 -20.26
CA ALA A 344 -3.70 9.74 -21.67
C ALA A 344 -2.58 8.93 -22.35
N GLY A 345 -1.66 8.31 -21.58
CA GLY A 345 -0.57 7.49 -22.13
C GLY A 345 0.52 8.29 -22.85
N LYS A 346 0.64 9.59 -22.53
CA LYS A 346 1.63 10.52 -23.12
C LYS A 346 2.69 10.95 -22.11
N GLY A 347 2.82 10.23 -21.00
CA GLY A 347 4.00 10.32 -20.14
C GLY A 347 5.20 9.67 -20.80
N PHE A 348 6.36 9.76 -20.16
CA PHE A 348 7.61 9.30 -20.76
C PHE A 348 8.40 8.30 -19.91
N ASP A 349 8.14 8.19 -18.60
CA ASP A 349 8.92 7.32 -17.73
C ASP A 349 8.79 5.84 -18.14
N ARG A 350 7.55 5.37 -18.41
CA ARG A 350 7.35 3.99 -18.92
C ARG A 350 7.87 3.79 -20.34
N HIS A 351 7.81 4.84 -21.18
CA HIS A 351 8.39 4.79 -22.53
C HIS A 351 9.90 4.60 -22.47
N LEU A 352 10.62 5.41 -21.67
CA LEU A 352 12.07 5.27 -21.50
C LEU A 352 12.45 3.92 -20.90
N LEU A 353 11.66 3.39 -19.95
CA LEU A 353 11.86 2.03 -19.45
C LEU A 353 11.75 1.00 -20.58
N GLY A 354 10.76 1.11 -21.47
CA GLY A 354 10.62 0.23 -22.62
C GLY A 354 11.86 0.23 -23.52
N LEU A 355 12.43 1.39 -23.82
CA LEU A 355 13.66 1.50 -24.61
C LEU A 355 14.87 0.83 -23.91
N LEU A 356 14.99 1.01 -22.59
CA LEU A 356 16.03 0.34 -21.80
C LEU A 356 15.87 -1.18 -21.80
N LEU A 357 14.63 -1.67 -21.70
CA LEU A 357 14.36 -3.11 -21.72
C LEU A 357 14.63 -3.72 -23.10
N ILE A 358 14.26 -3.05 -24.20
CA ILE A 358 14.62 -3.48 -25.55
C ILE A 358 16.14 -3.59 -25.69
N ALA A 359 16.90 -2.58 -25.26
CA ALA A 359 18.37 -2.65 -25.31
C ALA A 359 18.92 -3.85 -24.52
N LYS A 360 18.33 -4.18 -23.37
CA LYS A 360 18.71 -5.36 -22.57
C LYS A 360 18.34 -6.68 -23.25
N GLU A 361 17.17 -6.76 -23.87
CA GLU A 361 16.70 -7.98 -24.57
C GLU A 361 17.54 -8.27 -25.82
N GLU A 362 18.11 -7.23 -26.44
CA GLU A 362 19.03 -7.33 -27.58
C GLU A 362 20.51 -7.42 -27.16
N ASP A 363 20.79 -7.65 -25.85
CA ASP A 363 22.14 -7.73 -25.28
C ASP A 363 23.06 -6.53 -25.62
N LEU A 364 22.47 -5.35 -25.83
CA LEU A 364 23.20 -4.11 -26.09
C LEU A 364 23.72 -3.50 -24.77
N PRO A 365 24.82 -2.74 -24.81
CA PRO A 365 25.25 -1.97 -23.65
C PRO A 365 24.15 -0.98 -23.24
N VAL A 366 24.05 -0.71 -21.94
CA VAL A 366 23.10 0.27 -21.40
C VAL A 366 23.35 1.62 -22.07
N PRO A 367 22.36 2.22 -22.77
CA PRO A 367 22.55 3.49 -23.46
C PRO A 367 22.96 4.61 -22.50
N GLU A 368 23.83 5.51 -22.95
CA GLU A 368 24.44 6.57 -22.12
C GLU A 368 23.41 7.44 -21.38
N LEU A 369 22.22 7.64 -21.98
CA LEU A 369 21.10 8.35 -21.39
C LEU A 369 20.69 7.80 -20.02
N PHE A 370 20.79 6.48 -19.79
CA PHE A 370 20.42 5.84 -18.53
C PHE A 370 21.55 5.82 -17.50
N THR A 371 22.79 6.06 -17.94
CA THR A 371 23.98 6.17 -17.07
C THR A 371 24.35 7.62 -16.74
N ASP A 372 23.76 8.60 -17.44
CA ASP A 372 23.88 10.02 -17.12
C ASP A 372 23.48 10.25 -15.65
N PRO A 373 24.33 10.89 -14.81
CA PRO A 373 23.99 11.24 -13.44
C PRO A 373 22.66 12.00 -13.28
N LEU A 374 22.20 12.74 -14.31
CA LEU A 374 20.92 13.44 -14.29
C LEU A 374 19.72 12.49 -14.41
N PHE A 375 19.87 11.31 -15.03
CA PHE A 375 18.80 10.31 -15.09
C PHE A 375 18.39 9.88 -13.69
N SER A 376 19.36 9.45 -12.87
CA SER A 376 19.12 9.04 -11.48
C SER A 376 18.83 10.23 -10.56
N LYS A 377 19.55 11.34 -10.69
CA LYS A 377 19.29 12.56 -9.88
C LYS A 377 17.89 13.15 -10.08
N SER A 378 17.29 12.94 -11.25
CA SER A 378 15.90 13.33 -11.52
C SER A 378 14.86 12.29 -11.08
N GLY A 379 15.29 11.17 -10.50
CA GLY A 379 14.47 10.09 -9.94
C GLY A 379 14.48 8.78 -10.73
N GLY A 380 15.05 8.76 -11.93
CA GLY A 380 15.13 7.56 -12.78
C GLY A 380 15.83 6.38 -12.08
N GLY A 381 15.46 5.15 -12.44
CA GLY A 381 16.03 3.94 -11.83
C GLY A 381 15.58 3.71 -10.38
N GLY A 382 14.47 4.33 -9.95
CA GLY A 382 13.94 4.17 -8.60
C GLY A 382 14.59 5.09 -7.58
N ASN A 383 14.99 6.31 -7.97
CA ASN A 383 15.73 7.25 -7.13
C ASN A 383 14.89 8.45 -6.66
N PHE A 384 13.56 8.34 -6.65
CA PHE A 384 12.69 9.42 -6.21
C PHE A 384 12.72 9.56 -4.68
N VAL A 385 13.23 10.67 -4.17
CA VAL A 385 13.17 11.02 -2.73
C VAL A 385 11.76 11.30 -2.23
N LEU A 386 10.80 11.53 -3.13
CA LEU A 386 9.37 11.62 -2.80
C LEU A 386 8.61 10.60 -3.67
N SER A 387 8.13 9.52 -3.06
CA SER A 387 7.28 8.51 -3.71
C SER A 387 5.84 8.71 -3.27
N THR A 388 4.95 9.09 -4.19
CA THR A 388 3.63 9.63 -3.82
C THR A 388 2.48 9.06 -4.64
N SER A 389 1.28 9.07 -4.04
CA SER A 389 0.04 8.79 -4.75
C SER A 389 -1.17 9.33 -4.01
N LEU A 390 -2.13 9.85 -4.78
CA LEU A 390 -3.51 9.96 -4.35
C LEU A 390 -4.12 8.55 -4.20
N VAL A 391 -4.71 8.28 -3.04
CA VAL A 391 -5.42 7.03 -2.70
C VAL A 391 -6.95 7.19 -2.90
N GLY A 392 -7.37 8.33 -3.46
CA GLY A 392 -8.72 8.58 -3.92
C GLY A 392 -9.53 9.50 -3.00
N TYR A 393 -10.85 9.37 -3.09
CA TYR A 393 -11.81 10.26 -2.44
C TYR A 393 -12.75 9.53 -1.47
N SER A 394 -12.55 8.23 -1.26
CA SER A 394 -13.25 7.45 -0.23
C SER A 394 -12.63 7.71 1.15
N ARG A 395 -13.08 6.98 2.17
CA ARG A 395 -12.56 7.09 3.54
C ARG A 395 -11.29 6.26 3.78
N VAL A 396 -10.76 5.58 2.76
CA VAL A 396 -9.63 4.66 2.82
C VAL A 396 -8.31 5.38 2.57
N LEU A 397 -7.28 5.00 3.31
CA LEU A 397 -5.89 5.44 3.13
C LEU A 397 -4.98 4.21 2.99
N GLY A 398 -3.85 4.39 2.31
CA GLY A 398 -2.82 3.38 2.14
C GLY A 398 -1.46 4.04 2.11
N VAL A 399 -0.41 3.26 2.38
CA VAL A 399 0.96 3.74 2.46
C VAL A 399 1.91 2.63 2.03
N VAL A 400 3.08 3.00 1.51
CA VAL A 400 4.24 2.10 1.35
C VAL A 400 5.48 2.74 1.95
N VAL A 401 6.54 1.95 2.10
CA VAL A 401 7.87 2.45 2.52
C VAL A 401 8.48 3.39 1.45
N PRO A 402 9.47 4.22 1.82
CA PRO A 402 10.20 5.04 0.86
C PRO A 402 10.85 4.21 -0.26
N MET A 403 10.94 4.81 -1.45
CA MET A 403 11.60 4.18 -2.61
C MET A 403 13.13 4.11 -2.46
N VAL A 404 13.71 5.06 -1.75
CA VAL A 404 15.15 5.15 -1.45
C VAL A 404 15.37 5.41 0.03
N HIS A 405 16.58 5.06 0.51
CA HIS A 405 16.95 5.21 1.93
C HIS A 405 16.79 6.65 2.44
N ASN A 406 17.17 7.65 1.64
CA ASN A 406 17.04 9.08 1.95
C ASN A 406 15.77 9.73 1.37
N GLY A 407 14.68 8.97 1.32
CA GLY A 407 13.42 9.42 0.74
C GLY A 407 12.24 9.26 1.67
N TYR A 408 11.07 9.63 1.15
CA TYR A 408 9.79 9.50 1.81
C TYR A 408 8.80 8.74 0.93
N GLY A 409 7.95 7.95 1.57
CA GLY A 409 6.61 7.70 1.04
C GLY A 409 5.68 8.83 1.48
N PHE A 410 4.84 9.35 0.58
CA PHE A 410 3.83 10.36 0.93
C PHE A 410 2.52 10.11 0.18
N PHE A 411 1.50 9.66 0.89
CA PHE A 411 0.22 9.22 0.36
C PHE A 411 -0.90 10.00 1.01
N TYR A 412 -1.99 10.18 0.30
CA TYR A 412 -3.11 10.95 0.84
C TYR A 412 -4.43 10.56 0.20
N HIS A 413 -5.50 10.81 0.93
CA HIS A 413 -6.84 10.77 0.36
C HIS A 413 -7.62 12.03 0.73
N ILE A 414 -8.59 12.36 -0.12
CA ILE A 414 -9.18 13.69 -0.13
C ILE A 414 -10.67 13.60 0.23
N ARG A 415 -11.05 14.19 1.37
CA ARG A 415 -12.44 14.39 1.76
C ARG A 415 -12.91 15.80 1.45
N ASP A 416 -14.21 16.03 1.68
CA ASP A 416 -14.86 17.32 1.49
C ASP A 416 -14.27 18.42 2.37
N ASP A 417 -14.02 18.08 3.63
CA ASP A 417 -13.69 18.97 4.74
C ASP A 417 -12.26 18.79 5.28
N ARG A 418 -11.54 17.76 4.84
CA ARG A 418 -10.18 17.44 5.30
C ARG A 418 -9.31 16.76 4.25
N PHE A 419 -8.00 16.75 4.50
CA PHE A 419 -7.04 15.88 3.82
C PHE A 419 -6.43 14.93 4.85
N ASN A 420 -6.40 13.63 4.60
CA ASN A 420 -5.65 12.71 5.46
C ASN A 420 -4.37 12.32 4.73
N VAL A 421 -3.24 12.46 5.40
CA VAL A 421 -1.91 12.23 4.83
C VAL A 421 -1.21 11.13 5.61
N ALA A 422 -0.51 10.25 4.91
CA ALA A 422 0.38 9.25 5.46
C ALA A 422 1.78 9.51 4.89
N SER A 423 2.79 9.60 5.75
CA SER A 423 4.18 9.71 5.35
C SER A 423 5.04 8.64 6.03
N THR A 424 5.99 8.11 5.28
CA THR A 424 6.98 7.14 5.76
C THR A 424 8.39 7.63 5.50
N ALA A 425 9.32 7.27 6.37
CA ALA A 425 10.75 7.57 6.26
C ALA A 425 11.57 6.46 6.96
N TRP A 426 12.85 6.38 6.68
CA TRP A 426 13.78 5.47 7.39
C TRP A 426 14.46 6.23 8.53
N LYS A 427 14.31 5.75 9.77
CA LYS A 427 14.93 6.35 10.97
C LYS A 427 16.45 6.36 10.88
N SER A 428 17.03 5.37 10.21
CA SER A 428 18.46 5.26 9.94
C SER A 428 18.99 6.32 8.96
N CYS A 429 18.12 7.08 8.28
CA CYS A 429 18.53 8.22 7.47
C CYS A 429 18.40 9.52 8.29
N PRO A 430 19.51 10.18 8.68
CA PRO A 430 19.46 11.40 9.49
C PRO A 430 18.83 12.60 8.78
N GLU A 431 18.78 12.58 7.45
CA GLU A 431 18.20 13.67 6.66
C GLU A 431 16.67 13.65 6.70
N THR A 432 16.04 12.47 6.76
CA THR A 432 14.59 12.33 6.62
C THR A 432 13.86 12.30 7.95
N ASP A 433 12.73 12.98 8.03
CA ASP A 433 11.83 12.96 9.19
C ASP A 433 10.38 13.15 8.74
N ALA A 434 9.60 12.05 8.73
CA ALA A 434 8.23 12.05 8.23
C ALA A 434 7.31 12.97 9.03
N GLU A 435 7.56 13.12 10.33
CA GLU A 435 6.80 14.00 11.23
C GLU A 435 6.99 15.47 10.81
N LYS A 436 8.25 15.90 10.68
CA LYS A 436 8.58 17.27 10.25
C LYS A 436 8.05 17.57 8.85
N LEU A 437 8.13 16.61 7.93
CA LEU A 437 7.61 16.79 6.58
C LEU A 437 6.09 17.03 6.60
N VAL A 438 5.33 16.21 7.33
CA VAL A 438 3.87 16.37 7.46
C VAL A 438 3.50 17.72 8.09
N GLN A 439 4.19 18.13 9.16
CA GLN A 439 3.99 19.44 9.79
C GLN A 439 4.22 20.58 8.79
N LEU A 440 5.28 20.52 7.99
CA LEU A 440 5.56 21.53 6.96
C LEU A 440 4.58 21.49 5.79
N VAL A 441 4.02 20.32 5.45
CA VAL A 441 2.93 20.23 4.48
C VAL A 441 1.69 20.95 5.01
N PHE A 442 1.33 20.76 6.28
CA PHE A 442 0.18 21.44 6.88
C PHE A 442 0.37 22.96 6.94
N HIS A 443 1.57 23.44 7.28
CA HIS A 443 1.90 24.87 7.16
C HIS A 443 1.80 25.35 5.70
N SER A 444 2.30 24.57 4.75
CA SER A 444 2.22 24.91 3.33
C SER A 444 0.78 24.98 2.82
N PHE A 445 -0.13 24.13 3.31
CA PHE A 445 -1.55 24.23 3.02
C PHE A 445 -2.13 25.58 3.46
N GLN A 446 -1.80 26.02 4.68
CA GLN A 446 -2.27 27.31 5.21
C GLN A 446 -1.73 28.48 4.41
N ASP A 447 -0.41 28.49 4.13
CA ASP A 447 0.24 29.54 3.35
C ASP A 447 -0.37 29.68 1.95
N MET A 448 -0.59 28.54 1.27
CA MET A 448 -1.20 28.52 -0.07
C MET A 448 -2.64 29.06 -0.05
N MET A 449 -3.42 28.74 0.98
CA MET A 449 -4.78 29.26 1.12
C MET A 449 -4.80 30.74 1.48
N GLN A 450 -3.91 31.20 2.37
CA GLN A 450 -3.75 32.60 2.72
C GLN A 450 -3.37 33.43 1.49
N LEU A 451 -2.44 32.93 0.67
CA LEU A 451 -2.05 33.57 -0.59
C LEU A 451 -3.23 33.81 -1.54
N MET A 452 -4.21 32.90 -1.56
CA MET A 452 -5.44 33.03 -2.35
C MET A 452 -6.53 33.91 -1.72
N ASN A 453 -6.37 34.29 -0.45
CA ASN A 453 -7.27 35.21 0.25
C ASN A 453 -6.74 36.65 0.17
N THR A 454 -5.44 36.84 0.39
CA THR A 454 -4.81 38.16 0.47
C THR A 454 -4.66 38.85 -0.89
N ALA A 455 -4.40 38.10 -1.98
CA ALA A 455 -4.18 38.68 -3.31
C ALA A 455 -5.46 39.15 -4.04
N ARG A 456 -6.60 39.24 -3.33
CA ARG A 456 -7.85 39.87 -3.84
C ARG A 456 -8.03 41.31 -3.35
N LEU A 457 -7.15 41.77 -2.45
CA LEU A 457 -6.94 43.17 -2.11
C LEU A 457 -5.77 43.68 -2.95
#